data_AF-A0A150RDL5-F1
#
_entry.id   AF-A0A150RDL5-F1
#
_cell.length_a   1.000
_cell.length_b   1.000
_cell.length_c   1.000
_cell.angle_alpha   90.00
_cell.angle_beta   90.00
_cell.angle_gamma   90.00
#
_symmetry.space_group_name_H-M   'P 1'
#
loop_
_entity.id
_entity.type
_entity.pdbx_description
1 polymer ?
#
loop_
_entity_poly.entity_id
_entity_poly.type
_entity_poly.pdbx_seq_one_letter_code
_entity_poly.pdbx_strand_id
1 'polypeptide(L)'
;MLDGFGCEALSPGVYGPAPALHVRVVVLSELPRARSTLILRLMGARRVLREALQDLMALPEDAWQRSVALPLLVHFGYEIPGQLPEDVEDDVIMEIQEWFKSYQAEQRQLGLDEGRRLALARLFEKRLGRTMTDDERSTLAERLARLGEERMDEVVLTLDGDTLAAWLANPEGR
;
A
#
# COMPACT_ATOMS: atom_id res chain seq x y z
N MET A 1 -8.48 -3.93 38.60
CA MET A 1 -7.01 -3.67 38.62
C MET A 1 -6.72 -2.20 38.33
N LEU A 2 -7.39 -1.58 37.34
CA LEU A 2 -7.25 -0.15 37.03
C LEU A 2 -7.90 0.77 38.08
N ASP A 3 -8.88 0.27 38.84
CA ASP A 3 -9.51 1.04 39.93
C ASP A 3 -8.51 1.43 41.03
N GLY A 4 -7.48 0.59 41.25
CA GLY A 4 -6.39 0.87 42.19
C GLY A 4 -5.45 1.98 41.75
N PHE A 5 -5.51 2.39 40.47
CA PHE A 5 -4.75 3.50 39.90
C PHE A 5 -5.60 4.77 39.74
N GLY A 6 -6.81 4.81 40.31
CA GLY A 6 -7.72 5.94 40.20
C GLY A 6 -8.18 6.21 38.77
N CYS A 7 -8.21 5.18 37.93
CA CYS A 7 -8.70 5.27 36.56
C CYS A 7 -10.19 4.94 36.52
N GLU A 8 -10.98 5.83 35.92
CA GLU A 8 -12.42 5.65 35.73
C GLU A 8 -12.73 5.29 34.27
N ALA A 9 -13.80 4.51 34.07
CA ALA A 9 -14.25 4.12 32.75
C ALA A 9 -14.90 5.31 32.02
N LEU A 10 -14.38 5.65 30.83
CA LEU A 10 -14.95 6.70 29.98
C LEU A 10 -15.83 6.11 28.87
N SER A 11 -15.39 4.99 28.30
CA SER A 11 -16.11 4.19 27.33
C SER A 11 -15.58 2.75 27.40
N PRO A 12 -16.25 1.75 26.79
CA PRO A 12 -15.76 0.37 26.80
C PRO A 12 -14.29 0.28 26.35
N GLY A 13 -13.44 -0.24 27.22
CA GLY A 13 -12.00 -0.39 27.01
C GLY A 13 -11.17 0.90 27.04
N VAL A 14 -11.73 2.05 27.42
CA VAL A 14 -10.99 3.32 27.55
C VAL A 14 -11.20 3.91 28.94
N TYR A 15 -10.10 4.11 29.64
CA TYR A 15 -10.07 4.57 31.02
C TYR A 15 -9.22 5.83 31.16
N GLY A 16 -9.64 6.73 32.04
CA GLY A 16 -8.97 7.99 32.32
C GLY A 16 -8.60 8.11 33.80
N PRO A 17 -7.36 8.49 34.15
CA PRO A 17 -7.00 8.88 35.50
C PRO A 17 -7.53 10.30 35.82
N ALA A 18 -7.09 10.88 36.94
CA ALA A 18 -7.42 12.25 37.31
C ALA A 18 -7.23 13.25 36.13
N PRO A 19 -8.13 14.23 35.93
CA PRO A 19 -8.13 15.09 34.73
C PRO A 19 -6.84 15.86 34.42
N ALA A 20 -5.98 16.05 35.42
CA ALA A 20 -4.68 16.69 35.24
C ALA A 20 -3.69 15.85 34.40
N LEU A 21 -3.84 14.53 34.40
CA LEU A 21 -3.04 13.61 33.60
C LEU A 21 -3.71 13.46 32.23
N HIS A 22 -3.11 14.05 31.20
CA HIS A 22 -3.60 14.04 29.82
C HIS A 22 -3.36 12.69 29.11
N VAL A 23 -3.51 11.58 29.83
CA VAL A 23 -3.25 10.21 29.38
C VAL A 23 -4.55 9.42 29.42
N ARG A 24 -4.72 8.49 28.49
CA ARG A 24 -5.77 7.47 28.56
C ARG A 24 -5.16 6.08 28.54
N VAL A 25 -5.74 5.18 29.32
CA VAL A 25 -5.41 3.77 29.31
C VAL A 25 -6.40 3.04 28.41
N VAL A 26 -5.89 2.28 27.45
CA VAL A 26 -6.70 1.52 26.51
C VAL A 26 -6.52 0.03 26.79
N VAL A 27 -7.62 -0.64 27.14
CA VAL A 27 -7.64 -2.10 27.38
C VAL A 27 -8.18 -2.77 26.11
N LEU A 28 -7.26 -3.30 25.31
CA LEU A 28 -7.57 -3.81 23.96
C LEU A 28 -8.61 -4.94 23.96
N SER A 29 -8.65 -5.78 25.00
CA SER A 29 -9.60 -6.88 25.14
C SER A 29 -11.03 -6.46 25.47
N GLU A 30 -11.22 -5.20 25.89
CA GLU A 30 -12.52 -4.63 26.24
C GLU A 30 -13.02 -3.63 25.18
N LEU A 31 -12.19 -3.34 24.17
CA LEU A 31 -12.61 -2.51 23.06
C LEU A 31 -13.73 -3.19 22.28
N PRO A 32 -14.76 -2.44 21.83
CA PRO A 32 -15.83 -2.99 21.04
C PRO A 32 -15.29 -3.54 19.71
N ARG A 33 -15.85 -4.64 19.23
CA ARG A 33 -15.53 -5.22 17.92
C ARG A 33 -16.17 -4.38 16.80
N ALA A 34 -15.49 -3.29 16.45
CA ALA A 34 -15.92 -2.34 15.42
C ALA A 34 -14.77 -1.97 14.49
N ARG A 35 -15.09 -1.45 13.29
CA ARG A 35 -14.09 -1.00 12.32
C ARG A 35 -13.22 0.15 12.84
N SER A 36 -13.76 1.01 13.71
CA SER A 36 -13.03 2.15 14.30
C SER A 36 -11.95 1.75 15.32
N THR A 37 -12.09 0.58 15.95
CA THR A 37 -11.13 0.06 16.95
C THR A 37 -10.20 -1.00 16.38
N LEU A 38 -10.37 -1.37 15.10
CA LEU A 38 -9.70 -2.49 14.46
C LEU A 38 -8.18 -2.42 14.59
N ILE A 39 -7.58 -1.27 14.25
CA ILE A 39 -6.12 -1.08 14.30
C ILE A 39 -5.59 -1.26 15.73
N LEU A 40 -6.31 -0.77 16.74
CA LEU A 40 -5.92 -0.96 18.14
C LEU A 40 -6.01 -2.44 18.54
N ARG A 41 -7.07 -3.13 18.12
CA ARG A 41 -7.25 -4.57 18.41
C ARG A 41 -6.22 -5.45 17.70
N LEU A 42 -5.69 -5.04 16.54
CA LEU A 42 -4.55 -5.69 15.88
C LEU A 42 -3.24 -5.59 16.67
N MET A 43 -3.14 -4.70 17.66
CA MET A 43 -2.03 -4.67 18.63
C MET A 43 -2.31 -5.54 19.87
N GLY A 44 -3.48 -6.18 19.92
CA GLY A 44 -3.87 -7.06 21.01
C GLY A 44 -3.11 -8.37 21.01
N ALA A 45 -3.24 -9.14 22.09
CA ALA A 45 -2.67 -10.48 22.18
C ALA A 45 -3.74 -11.56 21.93
N ARG A 46 -3.30 -12.71 21.41
CA ARG A 46 -4.09 -13.96 21.29
C ARG A 46 -5.46 -13.73 20.63
N ARG A 47 -6.53 -13.93 21.39
CA ARG A 47 -7.93 -13.82 20.95
C ARG A 47 -8.23 -12.47 20.29
N VAL A 48 -7.75 -11.37 20.87
CA VAL A 48 -8.04 -10.02 20.36
C VAL A 48 -7.41 -9.81 18.98
N LEU A 49 -6.17 -10.28 18.81
CA LEU A 49 -5.48 -10.26 17.52
C LEU A 49 -6.19 -11.13 16.49
N ARG A 50 -6.54 -12.38 16.84
CA ARG A 50 -7.24 -13.30 15.93
C ARG A 50 -8.55 -12.70 15.42
N GLU A 51 -9.40 -12.20 16.32
CA GLU A 51 -10.68 -11.57 15.95
C GLU A 51 -10.46 -10.32 15.09
N ALA A 52 -9.40 -9.54 15.37
CA ALA A 52 -9.05 -8.37 14.59
C ALA A 52 -8.50 -8.72 13.19
N LEU A 53 -7.72 -9.80 13.05
CA LEU A 53 -7.26 -10.30 11.76
C LEU A 53 -8.44 -10.74 10.89
N GLN A 54 -9.38 -11.49 11.47
CA GLN A 54 -10.62 -11.87 10.77
C GLN A 54 -11.42 -10.64 10.30
N ASP A 55 -11.58 -9.64 11.18
CA ASP A 55 -12.27 -8.40 10.82
C ASP A 55 -11.53 -7.63 9.70
N LEU A 56 -10.20 -7.63 9.71
CA LEU A 56 -9.36 -7.00 8.69
C LEU A 56 -9.48 -7.71 7.33
N MET A 57 -9.53 -9.05 7.34
CA MET A 57 -9.69 -9.86 6.12
C MET A 57 -11.09 -9.75 5.52
N ALA A 58 -12.11 -9.44 6.33
CA ALA A 58 -13.47 -9.21 5.86
C ALA A 58 -13.68 -7.82 5.23
N LEU A 59 -12.72 -6.90 5.33
CA LEU A 59 -12.84 -5.59 4.71
C LEU A 59 -12.69 -5.66 3.17
N PRO A 60 -13.22 -4.68 2.43
CA PRO A 60 -12.89 -4.48 1.01
C PRO A 60 -11.38 -4.30 0.79
N GLU A 61 -10.86 -4.69 -0.38
CA GLU A 61 -9.42 -4.58 -0.73
C GLU A 61 -8.91 -3.14 -0.71
N ASP A 62 -9.74 -2.17 -1.06
CA ASP A 62 -9.43 -0.73 -1.08
C ASP A 62 -9.53 -0.05 0.30
N ALA A 63 -9.85 -0.81 1.36
CA ALA A 63 -9.97 -0.25 2.70
C ALA A 63 -8.61 0.24 3.21
N TRP A 64 -8.50 1.53 3.55
CA TRP A 64 -7.26 2.11 4.08
C TRP A 64 -6.67 1.35 5.28
N GLN A 65 -7.51 0.70 6.10
CA GLN A 65 -7.05 -0.13 7.21
C GLN A 65 -6.14 -1.27 6.73
N ARG A 66 -6.44 -1.87 5.57
CA ARG A 66 -5.58 -2.89 4.95
C ARG A 66 -4.24 -2.31 4.54
N SER A 67 -4.25 -1.16 3.86
CA SER A 67 -3.04 -0.48 3.42
C SER A 67 -2.11 -0.11 4.57
N VAL A 68 -2.65 0.26 5.73
CA VAL A 68 -1.86 0.65 6.92
C VAL A 68 -1.49 -0.55 7.79
N ALA A 69 -2.42 -1.48 8.02
CA ALA A 69 -2.20 -2.59 8.94
C ALA A 69 -1.28 -3.66 8.36
N LEU A 70 -1.38 -3.96 7.06
CA LEU A 70 -0.67 -5.10 6.48
C LEU A 70 0.85 -4.95 6.48
N PRO A 71 1.44 -3.78 6.18
CA PRO A 71 2.87 -3.56 6.36
C PRO A 71 3.33 -3.76 7.81
N LEU A 72 2.53 -3.31 8.78
CA LEU A 72 2.82 -3.46 10.20
C LEU A 72 2.71 -4.92 10.65
N LEU A 73 1.70 -5.65 10.19
CA LEU A 73 1.52 -7.07 10.49
C LEU A 73 2.65 -7.92 9.92
N VAL A 74 3.21 -7.58 8.76
CA VAL A 74 4.40 -8.26 8.23
C VAL A 74 5.65 -7.89 9.02
N HIS A 75 5.81 -6.60 9.33
CA HIS A 75 6.93 -6.12 10.14
C HIS A 75 6.93 -6.77 11.53
N PHE A 76 5.78 -6.92 12.17
CA PHE A 76 5.64 -7.50 13.50
C PHE A 76 5.36 -9.02 13.50
N GLY A 77 5.07 -9.61 12.34
CA GLY A 77 4.63 -11.00 12.19
C GLY A 77 5.74 -12.04 11.98
N TYR A 78 7.02 -11.67 11.81
CA TYR A 78 8.10 -12.65 11.55
C TYR A 78 9.45 -12.41 12.24
N GLU A 79 9.66 -11.31 12.96
CA GLU A 79 10.92 -11.05 13.68
C GLU A 79 10.92 -11.41 15.17
N ILE A 80 9.86 -12.04 15.70
CA ILE A 80 9.91 -12.59 17.07
C ILE A 80 9.93 -14.12 17.02
N PRO A 81 11.12 -14.76 16.93
CA PRO A 81 11.25 -16.17 17.23
C PRO A 81 10.73 -16.44 18.65
N GLY A 82 9.65 -17.23 18.77
CA GLY A 82 9.23 -17.82 20.04
C GLY A 82 8.17 -17.10 20.88
N GLN A 83 7.44 -16.09 20.37
CA GLN A 83 6.34 -15.45 21.14
C GLN A 83 4.98 -15.42 20.45
N LEU A 84 4.81 -16.09 19.30
CA LEU A 84 3.47 -16.36 18.82
C LEU A 84 2.86 -17.49 19.69
N PRO A 85 1.66 -17.29 20.26
CA PRO A 85 0.99 -18.35 21.00
C PRO A 85 0.60 -19.47 20.01
N GLU A 86 0.73 -20.73 20.43
CA GLU A 86 0.51 -21.96 19.62
C GLU A 86 -0.86 -22.03 18.90
N ASP A 87 -1.78 -21.12 19.24
CA ASP A 87 -3.15 -21.08 18.75
C ASP A 87 -3.38 -20.05 17.62
N VAL A 88 -2.38 -19.27 17.20
CA VAL A 88 -2.46 -18.61 15.90
C VAL A 88 -2.22 -19.70 14.86
N GLU A 89 -3.29 -20.10 14.15
CA GLU A 89 -3.21 -21.11 13.09
C GLU A 89 -2.08 -20.72 12.12
N ASP A 90 -1.12 -21.63 11.95
CA ASP A 90 -0.04 -21.49 10.98
C ASP A 90 -0.58 -21.15 9.59
N ASP A 91 -1.79 -21.60 9.27
CA ASP A 91 -2.51 -21.30 8.04
C ASP A 91 -2.81 -19.81 7.87
N VAL A 92 -3.22 -19.10 8.93
CA VAL A 92 -3.51 -17.65 8.89
C VAL A 92 -2.22 -16.85 8.72
N ILE A 93 -1.15 -17.30 9.38
CA ILE A 93 0.19 -16.72 9.25
C ILE A 93 0.66 -16.88 7.81
N MET A 94 0.60 -18.10 7.27
CA MET A 94 0.99 -18.42 5.90
C MET A 94 0.18 -17.65 4.85
N GLU A 95 -1.13 -17.53 5.03
CA GLU A 95 -2.03 -16.78 4.13
C GLU A 95 -1.64 -15.29 4.07
N ILE A 96 -1.38 -14.65 5.22
CA ILE A 96 -0.91 -13.26 5.28
C ILE A 96 0.45 -13.11 4.59
N GLN A 97 1.35 -14.07 4.78
CA GLN A 97 2.68 -14.09 4.18
C GLN A 97 2.63 -14.18 2.65
N GLU A 98 1.79 -15.06 2.12
CA GLU A 98 1.64 -15.31 0.70
C GLU A 98 0.95 -14.13 -0.01
N TRP A 99 -0.12 -13.60 0.61
CA TRP A 99 -0.78 -12.39 0.13
C TRP A 99 0.20 -11.22 0.08
N PHE A 100 1.02 -11.01 1.12
CA PHE A 100 1.97 -9.90 1.16
C PHE A 100 3.09 -10.04 0.13
N LYS A 101 3.61 -11.25 -0.10
CA LYS A 101 4.58 -11.50 -1.18
C LYS A 101 3.99 -11.15 -2.53
N SER A 102 2.73 -11.51 -2.77
CA SER A 102 2.02 -11.21 -4.02
C SER A 102 1.82 -9.70 -4.19
N TYR A 103 1.39 -9.02 -3.13
CA TYR A 103 1.25 -7.56 -3.11
C TYR A 103 2.59 -6.84 -3.36
N GLN A 104 3.68 -7.26 -2.71
CA GLN A 104 5.01 -6.68 -2.98
C GLN A 104 5.46 -6.90 -4.42
N ALA A 105 5.19 -8.06 -5.00
CA ALA A 105 5.52 -8.34 -6.39
C ALA A 105 4.75 -7.42 -7.34
N GLU A 106 3.45 -7.21 -7.09
CA GLU A 106 2.61 -6.29 -7.85
C GLU A 106 3.10 -4.84 -7.72
N GLN A 107 3.35 -4.35 -6.51
CA GLN A 107 3.86 -2.99 -6.29
C GLN A 107 5.24 -2.77 -6.94
N ARG A 108 6.10 -3.80 -6.91
CA ARG A 108 7.39 -3.76 -7.61
C ARG A 108 7.19 -3.68 -9.12
N GLN A 109 6.26 -4.44 -9.70
CA GLN A 109 5.93 -4.36 -11.12
C GLN A 109 5.42 -2.97 -11.49
N LEU A 110 4.45 -2.43 -10.75
CA LEU A 110 3.93 -1.08 -10.97
C LEU A 110 5.04 -0.02 -10.92
N GLY A 111 5.93 -0.11 -9.92
CA GLY A 111 7.08 0.80 -9.82
C GLY A 111 8.10 0.64 -10.95
N LEU A 112 8.30 -0.58 -11.48
CA LEU A 112 9.14 -0.81 -12.65
C LEU A 112 8.50 -0.23 -13.91
N ASP A 113 7.22 -0.46 -14.14
CA ASP A 113 6.48 0.05 -15.29
C ASP A 113 6.44 1.58 -15.30
N GLU A 114 6.17 2.20 -14.16
CA GLU A 114 6.20 3.66 -14.02
C GLU A 114 7.63 4.20 -14.25
N GLY A 115 8.64 3.53 -13.70
CA GLY A 115 10.05 3.87 -13.93
C GLY A 115 10.47 3.80 -15.40
N ARG A 116 10.04 2.76 -16.13
CA ARG A 116 10.30 2.61 -17.56
C ARG A 116 9.60 3.67 -18.38
N ARG A 117 8.33 3.93 -18.11
CA ARG A 117 7.56 4.99 -18.77
C ARG A 117 8.19 6.37 -18.58
N LEU A 118 8.67 6.68 -17.38
CA LEU A 118 9.42 7.91 -17.10
C LEU A 118 10.76 7.97 -17.83
N ALA A 119 11.49 6.86 -17.92
CA ALA A 119 12.75 6.78 -18.65
C ALA A 119 12.54 7.01 -20.15
N LEU A 120 11.52 6.39 -20.74
CA LEU A 120 11.14 6.57 -22.13
C LEU A 120 10.75 8.01 -22.43
N ALA A 121 9.89 8.62 -21.61
CA ALA A 121 9.53 10.03 -21.78
C ALA A 121 10.76 10.96 -21.76
N ARG A 122 11.72 10.71 -20.87
CA ARG A 122 12.98 11.47 -20.84
C ARG A 122 13.84 11.27 -22.09
N LEU A 123 13.85 10.07 -22.68
CA LEU A 123 14.56 9.81 -23.93
C LEU A 123 13.92 10.59 -25.09
N PHE A 124 12.59 10.60 -25.15
CA PHE A 124 11.86 11.41 -26.14
C PHE A 124 12.16 12.90 -25.98
N GLU A 125 12.09 13.46 -24.77
CA GLU A 125 12.44 14.86 -24.52
C GLU A 125 13.90 15.19 -24.90
N LYS A 126 14.85 14.28 -24.59
CA LYS A 126 16.25 14.44 -25.02
C LYS A 126 16.39 14.40 -26.54
N ARG A 127 15.63 13.54 -27.22
CA ARG A 127 15.70 13.39 -28.68
C ARG A 127 15.06 14.57 -29.41
N LEU A 128 13.97 15.10 -28.87
CA LEU A 128 13.30 16.32 -29.32
C LEU A 128 14.13 17.58 -29.03
N GLY A 129 15.04 17.53 -28.06
CA GLY A 129 15.82 18.69 -27.60
C GLY A 129 14.99 19.72 -26.82
N ARG A 130 13.77 19.35 -26.42
CA ARG A 130 12.83 20.20 -25.66
C ARG A 130 11.93 19.34 -24.78
N THR A 131 11.28 19.97 -23.81
CA THR A 131 10.23 19.31 -23.03
C THR A 131 9.01 19.02 -23.91
N MET A 132 8.36 17.89 -23.66
CA MET A 132 7.12 17.53 -24.32
C MET A 132 5.95 18.29 -23.72
N THR A 133 5.00 18.69 -24.56
CA THR A 133 3.70 19.24 -24.16
C THR A 133 2.81 18.17 -23.53
N ASP A 134 1.75 18.57 -22.83
CA ASP A 134 0.81 17.63 -22.23
C ASP A 134 0.10 16.76 -23.28
N ASP A 135 -0.21 17.31 -24.44
CA ASP A 135 -0.80 16.57 -25.57
C ASP A 135 0.19 15.51 -26.11
N GLU A 136 1.46 15.86 -26.30
CA GLU A 136 2.50 14.91 -26.73
C GLU A 136 2.71 13.80 -25.69
N ARG A 137 2.62 14.13 -24.39
CA ARG A 137 2.69 13.15 -23.29
C ARG A 137 1.50 12.21 -23.30
N SER A 138 0.30 12.72 -23.59
CA SER A 138 -0.91 11.90 -23.74
C SER A 138 -0.79 10.96 -24.94
N THR A 139 -0.36 11.49 -26.10
CA THR A 139 -0.15 10.66 -27.31
C THR A 139 0.91 9.59 -27.08
N LEU A 140 2.02 9.91 -26.41
CA LEU A 140 3.03 8.92 -26.04
C LEU A 140 2.46 7.84 -25.11
N ALA A 141 1.62 8.22 -24.15
CA ALA A 141 0.95 7.29 -23.24
C ALA A 141 0.05 6.29 -23.98
N GLU A 142 -0.82 6.80 -24.86
CA GLU A 142 -1.73 5.98 -25.67
C GLU A 142 -0.98 5.05 -26.61
N ARG A 143 0.11 5.53 -27.21
CA ARG A 143 0.94 4.72 -28.11
C ARG A 143 1.73 3.67 -27.40
N LEU A 144 2.29 3.99 -26.24
CA LEU A 144 2.96 3.00 -25.42
C LEU A 144 1.99 1.85 -25.07
N ALA A 145 0.75 2.19 -24.67
CA ALA A 145 -0.28 1.20 -24.38
C ALA A 145 -0.68 0.35 -25.61
N ARG A 146 -0.67 0.94 -26.82
CA ARG A 146 -1.09 0.26 -28.06
C ARG A 146 0.03 -0.53 -28.76
N LEU A 147 1.25 -0.02 -28.76
CA LEU A 147 2.38 -0.52 -29.56
C LEU A 147 3.42 -1.27 -28.71
N GLY A 148 3.41 -1.09 -27.39
CA GLY A 148 4.37 -1.69 -26.47
C GLY A 148 5.71 -0.95 -26.42
N GLU A 149 6.51 -1.29 -25.39
CA GLU A 149 7.81 -0.65 -25.10
C GLU A 149 8.83 -0.82 -26.23
N GLU A 150 8.97 -2.03 -26.77
CA GLU A 150 10.00 -2.34 -27.79
C GLU A 150 9.89 -1.44 -29.02
N ARG A 151 8.64 -1.15 -29.45
CA ARG A 151 8.41 -0.27 -30.60
C ARG A 151 8.72 1.18 -30.27
N MET A 152 8.46 1.63 -29.04
CA MET A 152 8.78 3.00 -28.63
C MET A 152 10.29 3.22 -28.51
N ASP A 153 11.01 2.21 -28.02
CA ASP A 153 12.49 2.22 -27.97
C ASP A 153 13.08 2.30 -29.38
N GLU A 154 12.57 1.52 -30.33
CA GLU A 154 13.01 1.61 -31.72
C GLU A 154 12.74 3.00 -32.31
N VAL A 155 11.54 3.55 -32.09
CA VAL A 155 11.14 4.88 -32.61
C VAL A 155 12.05 5.98 -32.08
N VAL A 156 12.33 6.01 -30.77
CA VAL A 156 13.17 7.07 -30.18
C VAL A 156 14.64 6.97 -30.60
N LEU A 157 15.12 5.75 -30.85
CA LEU A 157 16.49 5.51 -31.30
C LEU A 157 16.71 5.76 -32.79
N THR A 158 15.67 5.58 -33.61
CA THR A 158 15.76 5.67 -35.08
C THR A 158 15.38 7.04 -35.63
N LEU A 159 14.32 7.67 -35.12
CA LEU A 159 13.84 8.96 -35.64
C LEU A 159 14.69 10.11 -35.14
N ASP A 160 14.91 11.12 -35.99
CA ASP A 160 15.44 12.43 -35.61
C ASP A 160 14.39 13.30 -34.89
N GLY A 161 14.83 14.40 -34.27
CA GLY A 161 13.97 15.23 -33.42
C GLY A 161 12.76 15.82 -34.17
N ASP A 162 12.94 16.24 -35.42
CA ASP A 162 11.87 16.84 -36.22
C ASP A 162 10.87 15.78 -36.68
N THR A 163 11.37 14.62 -37.13
CA THR A 163 10.53 13.48 -37.49
C THR A 163 9.78 12.91 -36.27
N LEU A 164 10.41 12.89 -35.10
CA LEU A 164 9.79 12.45 -33.84
C LEU A 164 8.69 13.42 -33.39
N ALA A 165 8.89 14.73 -33.54
CA ALA A 165 7.88 15.74 -33.26
C ALA A 165 6.67 15.58 -34.19
N ALA A 166 6.90 15.39 -35.49
CA ALA A 166 5.84 15.12 -36.46
C ALA A 166 5.10 13.81 -36.17
N TRP A 167 5.84 12.78 -35.73
CA TRP A 167 5.27 11.49 -35.33
C TRP A 167 4.35 11.64 -34.11
N LEU A 168 4.76 12.40 -33.08
CA LEU A 168 3.93 12.69 -31.89
C LEU A 168 2.72 13.58 -32.22
N ALA A 169 2.84 14.49 -33.19
CA ALA A 169 1.78 15.41 -33.58
C ALA A 169 0.70 14.77 -34.47
N ASN A 170 0.95 13.59 -35.04
CA ASN A 170 -0.01 12.90 -35.92
C ASN A 170 -0.61 11.68 -35.22
N PRO A 171 -1.84 11.73 -34.68
CA PRO A 171 -2.43 10.64 -33.89
C PRO A 171 -2.52 9.30 -34.63
N GLU A 172 -2.70 9.32 -35.96
CA GLU A 172 -2.99 8.13 -36.78
C GLU A 172 -1.77 7.48 -37.48
N GLY A 173 -0.57 8.06 -37.36
CA GLY A 173 0.63 7.53 -38.00
C GLY A 173 1.11 6.20 -37.40
N ARG A 174 1.19 5.15 -38.23
CA ARG A 174 1.81 3.84 -37.90
C ARG A 174 3.30 3.97 -37.63
#